data_AF-A0A1Y2AJ93-F1
#
_entry.id   AF-A0A1Y2AJ93-F1
#
_cell.length_a   1.000
_cell.length_b   1.000
_cell.length_c   1.000
_cell.angle_alpha   90.00
_cell.angle_beta   90.00
_cell.angle_gamma   90.00
#
_symmetry.space_group_name_H-M   'P 1'
#
loop_
_entity.id
_entity.type
_entity.pdbx_description
1 polymer ?
#
loop_
_entity_poly.entity_id
_entity_poly.type
_entity_poly.pdbx_seq_one_letter_code
_entity_poly.pdbx_strand_id
1 'polypeptide(L)'
;MAAYNAVNGTYSVQNKRLLTDYLKGKLEFQGFVMSDWWAIYDVEKSFGAGMDMNMPGGKYWGPNFIGDSFWGEHIQECIDKDIFPQERLDDAVLRIIRSLYKAEQMDDYPDVNLYVDTNTKENIALNRKVGADSNVLLKNDDAILPIKKNNKIKKIAVIGKDSMPTKFCSDLGCADGTLPLGWGSGTTDFKYIVDPLSAISKRAKKEDIEVVSYGKDDAKGGAEAAKDADLAIVFVQADSGEEYVTVEGNKGDRQSLDLWHNGNELIDAVASANKNTIVVIHAPGPVNVPFLDKVKGIVFAGMPGQESGNAITDVLFGDVNPSGHLPYTWAPREDYPTDVKYDAALQGGGEEKTQYDYDEGLFVGYRWFDKKGIEPTFAFGYGLSYTTFEYSDLKVEMKEDGLHVSVTVTNTGSVAGAAVPMIFLSFPDVVKDYPSRLFKGFDKMMLEAGESKTTKIFIDNHDLSYFDIESMKFVKPEEGKYTVYAGSNARDLPLKVNVSANAGETGENGETGEADENNNESDAEEDIEDLPENDDVKEVNEDSNDEEVTTDSVEEEASNTEKKNTTVVKKLVKTRTIRKCIIKK
;
A
#
# COMPACT_ATOMS: atom_id res chain seq x y z
N MET A 1 -1.99 17.66 8.44
CA MET A 1 -1.05 18.77 8.19
C MET A 1 -1.53 19.49 6.92
N ALA A 2 -1.34 20.80 6.81
CA ALA A 2 -1.64 21.55 5.59
C ALA A 2 -0.34 21.90 4.87
N ALA A 3 -0.23 21.49 3.61
CA ALA A 3 1.01 21.44 2.83
C ALA A 3 1.53 22.83 2.37
N TYR A 4 2.76 22.83 1.87
CA TYR A 4 3.45 24.01 1.30
C TYR A 4 2.76 24.60 0.06
N ASN A 5 2.19 23.76 -0.82
CA ASN A 5 1.76 24.20 -2.14
C ASN A 5 0.52 25.11 -2.09
N ALA A 6 0.35 25.90 -3.15
CA ALA A 6 -0.90 26.61 -3.42
C ALA A 6 -1.90 25.72 -4.15
N VAL A 7 -3.19 26.00 -3.95
CA VAL A 7 -4.31 25.45 -4.72
C VAL A 7 -5.13 26.63 -5.22
N ASN A 8 -5.28 26.73 -6.54
CA ASN A 8 -5.93 27.86 -7.24
C ASN A 8 -5.37 29.23 -6.78
N GLY A 9 -4.04 29.36 -6.78
CA GLY A 9 -3.30 30.58 -6.41
C GLY A 9 -3.09 30.80 -4.90
N THR A 10 -3.96 30.26 -4.05
CA THR A 10 -3.90 30.44 -2.58
C THR A 10 -3.13 29.30 -1.90
N TYR A 11 -2.09 29.63 -1.12
CA TYR A 11 -1.34 28.68 -0.29
C TYR A 11 -2.28 27.84 0.60
N SER A 12 -2.01 26.53 0.74
CA SER A 12 -2.93 25.62 1.43
C SER A 12 -3.18 26.02 2.89
N VAL A 13 -2.17 26.52 3.60
CA VAL A 13 -2.32 27.06 4.98
C VAL A 13 -3.08 28.40 5.05
N GLN A 14 -3.42 29.03 3.92
CA GLN A 14 -4.22 30.25 3.82
C GLN A 14 -5.57 29.99 3.09
N ASN A 15 -5.85 28.75 2.71
CA ASN A 15 -6.97 28.44 1.83
C ASN A 15 -8.24 28.13 2.63
N LYS A 16 -9.00 29.19 2.97
CA LYS A 16 -10.26 29.06 3.74
C LYS A 16 -11.22 28.03 3.12
N ARG A 17 -11.32 27.98 1.79
CA ARG A 17 -12.21 27.06 1.07
C ARG A 17 -11.85 25.60 1.38
N LEU A 18 -10.57 25.24 1.38
CA LEU A 18 -10.11 23.91 1.77
C LEU A 18 -10.24 23.67 3.29
N LEU A 19 -9.71 24.59 4.10
CA LEU A 19 -9.53 24.40 5.54
C LEU A 19 -10.83 24.52 6.35
N THR A 20 -11.60 25.57 6.11
CA THR A 20 -12.86 25.82 6.82
C THR A 20 -14.03 25.25 6.04
N ASP A 21 -14.24 25.65 4.79
CA ASP A 21 -15.52 25.39 4.11
C ASP A 21 -15.68 23.91 3.72
N TYR A 22 -14.61 23.25 3.26
CA TYR A 22 -14.59 21.80 2.99
C TYR A 22 -14.21 20.96 4.22
N LEU A 23 -12.99 21.09 4.76
CA LEU A 23 -12.49 20.16 5.77
C LEU A 23 -13.25 20.25 7.11
N LYS A 24 -13.36 21.44 7.71
CA LYS A 24 -14.11 21.63 8.97
C LYS A 24 -15.63 21.70 8.76
N GLY A 25 -16.06 22.18 7.60
CA GLY A 25 -17.46 22.30 7.17
C GLY A 25 -17.99 20.99 6.58
N LYS A 26 -17.90 20.81 5.26
CA LYS A 26 -18.51 19.65 4.56
C LYS A 26 -18.06 18.26 5.04
N LEU A 27 -16.82 18.11 5.49
CA LEU A 27 -16.26 16.85 6.01
C LEU A 27 -16.34 16.76 7.55
N GLU A 28 -16.93 17.78 8.21
CA GLU A 28 -17.13 17.91 9.65
C GLU A 28 -15.88 17.55 10.51
N PHE A 29 -14.67 17.82 10.02
CA PHE A 29 -13.44 17.41 10.70
C PHE A 29 -13.36 18.05 12.10
N GLN A 30 -13.42 17.21 13.14
CA GLN A 30 -13.48 17.64 14.54
C GLN A 30 -12.10 17.84 15.20
N GLY A 31 -11.01 17.48 14.51
CA GLY A 31 -9.63 17.71 14.98
C GLY A 31 -9.09 19.09 14.62
N PHE A 32 -7.78 19.26 14.78
CA PHE A 32 -7.05 20.51 14.51
C PHE A 32 -6.16 20.40 13.26
N VAL A 33 -5.88 21.54 12.62
CA VAL A 33 -4.96 21.63 11.47
C VAL A 33 -3.66 22.33 11.86
N MET A 34 -2.56 21.58 11.88
CA MET A 34 -1.19 22.10 11.91
C MET A 34 -0.68 22.42 10.50
N SER A 35 0.18 23.44 10.40
CA SER A 35 0.98 23.69 9.19
C SER A 35 2.05 22.62 9.00
N ASP A 36 2.52 22.49 7.77
CA ASP A 36 3.87 21.98 7.52
C ASP A 36 4.94 22.95 8.09
N TRP A 37 6.18 22.49 8.23
CA TRP A 37 7.25 23.27 8.88
C TRP A 37 7.55 24.57 8.11
N TRP A 38 7.36 25.73 8.75
CA TRP A 38 7.52 27.06 8.13
C TRP A 38 6.61 27.35 6.93
N ALA A 39 5.51 26.62 6.75
CA ALA A 39 4.55 26.91 5.66
C ALA A 39 3.70 28.18 5.89
N ILE A 40 3.70 28.75 7.11
CA ILE A 40 2.94 29.96 7.46
C ILE A 40 3.79 31.23 7.28
N TYR A 41 3.21 32.24 6.62
CA TYR A 41 3.85 33.53 6.30
C TYR A 41 3.05 34.77 6.73
N ASP A 42 1.85 34.58 7.28
CA ASP A 42 0.85 35.64 7.48
C ASP A 42 -0.16 35.19 8.55
N VAL A 43 -0.35 35.96 9.62
CA VAL A 43 -1.25 35.60 10.72
C VAL A 43 -2.71 35.68 10.31
N GLU A 44 -3.12 36.75 9.64
CA GLU A 44 -4.52 37.01 9.31
C GLU A 44 -5.02 36.00 8.28
N LYS A 45 -4.23 35.77 7.22
CA LYS A 45 -4.57 34.82 6.15
C LYS A 45 -4.56 33.38 6.64
N SER A 46 -3.65 32.97 7.54
CA SER A 46 -3.59 31.57 8.00
C SER A 46 -4.60 31.24 9.10
N PHE A 47 -4.63 32.04 10.17
CA PHE A 47 -5.53 31.81 11.30
C PHE A 47 -6.99 32.06 10.92
N GLY A 48 -7.25 33.10 10.11
CA GLY A 48 -8.57 33.43 9.55
C GLY A 48 -9.06 32.45 8.47
N ALA A 49 -8.17 31.71 7.80
CA ALA A 49 -8.55 30.60 6.94
C ALA A 49 -8.95 29.33 7.71
N GLY A 50 -8.67 29.27 9.01
CA GLY A 50 -9.03 28.15 9.88
C GLY A 50 -7.89 27.19 10.22
N MET A 51 -6.62 27.59 10.03
CA MET A 51 -5.48 26.89 10.66
C MET A 51 -5.60 26.95 12.19
N ASP A 52 -5.14 25.91 12.90
CA ASP A 52 -5.22 25.81 14.36
C ASP A 52 -3.86 25.80 15.07
N MET A 53 -2.79 25.46 14.36
CA MET A 53 -1.45 25.32 14.93
C MET A 53 -0.36 25.72 13.91
N ASN A 54 0.54 26.62 14.31
CA ASN A 54 1.73 27.00 13.54
C ASN A 54 2.94 26.17 14.02
N MET A 55 3.63 25.54 13.07
CA MET A 55 4.81 24.72 13.28
C MET A 55 5.97 25.21 12.38
N PRO A 56 7.19 25.45 12.92
CA PRO A 56 7.63 25.32 14.32
C PRO A 56 7.34 26.59 15.15
N GLY A 57 6.35 27.39 14.73
CA GLY A 57 6.09 28.70 15.32
C GLY A 57 7.02 29.78 14.76
N GLY A 58 8.33 29.57 14.81
CA GLY A 58 9.33 30.54 14.34
C GLY A 58 9.27 30.86 12.85
N LYS A 59 9.66 32.08 12.45
CA LYS A 59 9.64 32.52 11.04
C LYS A 59 10.72 31.90 10.15
N TYR A 60 11.81 31.39 10.73
CA TYR A 60 13.02 30.96 10.02
C TYR A 60 13.56 29.62 10.54
N TRP A 61 14.40 28.95 9.73
CA TRP A 61 15.09 27.72 10.12
C TRP A 61 16.14 27.99 11.22
N GLY A 62 16.15 27.15 12.26
CA GLY A 62 17.14 27.17 13.34
C GLY A 62 16.54 27.47 14.72
N PRO A 63 17.29 27.21 15.81
CA PRO A 63 16.73 27.06 17.18
C PRO A 63 16.11 28.32 17.81
N ASN A 64 16.20 29.48 17.15
CA ASN A 64 15.80 30.77 17.70
C ASN A 64 14.32 31.11 17.41
N PHE A 65 13.41 30.14 17.60
CA PHE A 65 11.98 30.29 17.29
C PHE A 65 11.22 31.22 18.26
N ILE A 66 11.73 31.38 19.48
CA ILE A 66 11.01 32.03 20.58
C ILE A 66 11.07 33.56 20.41
N GLY A 67 9.91 34.18 20.19
CA GLY A 67 9.77 35.63 20.04
C GLY A 67 9.80 36.14 18.60
N ASP A 68 10.22 35.32 17.63
CA ASP A 68 10.11 35.65 16.20
C ASP A 68 9.20 34.66 15.46
N SER A 69 7.90 34.81 15.68
CA SER A 69 6.84 33.99 15.08
C SER A 69 5.94 34.83 14.17
N PHE A 70 5.21 34.20 13.24
CA PHE A 70 4.03 34.83 12.64
C PHE A 70 2.80 34.76 13.56
N TRP A 71 2.78 33.83 14.51
CA TRP A 71 1.69 33.66 15.49
C TRP A 71 2.20 34.08 16.89
N GLY A 72 1.68 33.49 17.97
CA GLY A 72 1.98 33.91 19.34
C GLY A 72 1.23 35.18 19.69
N GLU A 73 1.94 36.19 20.21
CA GLU A 73 1.36 37.47 20.63
C GLU A 73 0.55 38.16 19.50
N HIS A 74 0.97 38.00 18.24
CA HIS A 74 0.24 38.53 17.09
C HIS A 74 -1.21 38.03 16.94
N ILE A 75 -1.57 36.86 17.49
CA ILE A 75 -2.98 36.43 17.52
C ILE A 75 -3.77 37.27 18.52
N GLN A 76 -3.21 37.52 19.71
CA GLN A 76 -3.84 38.39 20.70
C GLN A 76 -3.92 39.83 20.17
N GLU A 77 -2.87 40.33 19.51
CA GLU A 77 -2.90 41.63 18.85
C GLU A 77 -3.99 41.75 17.77
N CYS A 78 -4.38 40.66 17.10
CA CYS A 78 -5.50 40.66 16.17
C CYS A 78 -6.85 40.65 16.88
N ILE A 79 -6.98 39.95 18.01
CA ILE A 79 -8.20 39.94 18.84
C ILE A 79 -8.41 41.31 19.48
N ASP A 80 -7.37 41.92 20.05
CA ASP A 80 -7.38 43.24 20.68
C ASP A 80 -7.68 44.40 19.69
N LYS A 81 -7.65 44.12 18.38
CA LYS A 81 -7.96 45.05 17.27
C LYS A 81 -9.28 44.72 16.56
N ASP A 82 -10.11 43.84 17.13
CA ASP A 82 -11.37 43.33 16.54
C ASP A 82 -11.20 42.65 15.16
N ILE A 83 -10.00 42.19 14.79
CA ILE A 83 -9.74 41.47 13.53
C ILE A 83 -10.26 40.02 13.63
N PHE A 84 -10.13 39.40 14.80
CA PHE A 84 -10.69 38.08 15.09
C PHE A 84 -11.48 38.06 16.40
N PRO A 85 -12.62 37.34 16.45
CA PRO A 85 -13.30 37.06 17.71
C PRO A 85 -12.48 36.08 18.57
N GLN A 86 -12.59 36.18 19.89
CA GLN A 86 -11.97 35.24 20.84
C GLN A 86 -12.34 33.78 20.52
N GLU A 87 -13.59 33.58 20.08
CA GLU A 87 -14.14 32.28 19.67
C GLU A 87 -13.33 31.59 18.56
N ARG A 88 -12.56 32.33 17.74
CA ARG A 88 -11.64 31.72 16.76
C ARG A 88 -10.47 31.03 17.47
N LEU A 89 -9.89 31.65 18.49
CA LEU A 89 -8.82 31.05 19.30
C LEU A 89 -9.37 29.90 20.14
N ASP A 90 -10.57 30.04 20.69
CA ASP A 90 -11.22 28.98 21.47
C ASP A 90 -11.52 27.74 20.62
N ASP A 91 -11.99 27.86 19.37
CA ASP A 91 -12.14 26.72 18.44
C ASP A 91 -10.79 26.03 18.16
N ALA A 92 -9.73 26.79 17.90
CA ALA A 92 -8.40 26.24 17.61
C ALA A 92 -7.85 25.43 18.81
N VAL A 93 -7.91 26.02 20.00
CA VAL A 93 -7.45 25.38 21.25
C VAL A 93 -8.35 24.18 21.62
N LEU A 94 -9.67 24.31 21.47
CA LEU A 94 -10.62 23.22 21.73
C LEU A 94 -10.37 22.02 20.82
N ARG A 95 -10.02 22.23 19.56
CA ARG A 95 -9.68 21.15 18.62
C ARG A 95 -8.41 20.40 19.02
N ILE A 96 -7.38 21.11 19.48
CA ILE A 96 -6.14 20.51 19.97
C ILE A 96 -6.44 19.68 21.23
N ILE A 97 -7.07 20.28 22.23
CA ILE A 97 -7.43 19.62 23.49
C ILE A 97 -8.35 18.42 23.25
N ARG A 98 -9.31 18.53 22.33
CA ARG A 98 -10.20 17.41 21.94
C ARG A 98 -9.44 16.25 21.31
N SER A 99 -8.44 16.52 20.47
CA SER A 99 -7.57 15.46 19.93
C SER A 99 -6.78 14.76 21.04
N LEU A 100 -6.21 15.50 21.99
CA LEU A 100 -5.49 14.92 23.14
C LEU A 100 -6.42 14.06 24.01
N TYR A 101 -7.63 14.53 24.33
CA TYR A 101 -8.64 13.73 25.04
C TYR A 101 -9.07 12.48 24.25
N LYS A 102 -9.24 12.58 22.91
CA LYS A 102 -9.60 11.44 22.07
C LYS A 102 -8.51 10.37 22.00
N ALA A 103 -7.25 10.78 22.10
CA ALA A 103 -6.08 9.90 22.15
C ALA A 103 -5.71 9.45 23.57
N GLU A 104 -6.51 9.79 24.60
CA GLU A 104 -6.29 9.50 26.01
C GLU A 104 -4.95 10.07 26.57
N GLN A 105 -4.46 11.17 25.99
CA GLN A 105 -3.15 11.80 26.28
C GLN A 105 -3.21 12.91 27.35
N MET A 106 -4.32 13.05 28.07
CA MET A 106 -4.53 14.13 29.05
C MET A 106 -4.15 13.78 30.49
N ASP A 107 -4.03 12.49 30.79
CA ASP A 107 -3.67 11.93 32.10
C ASP A 107 -2.51 10.93 31.91
N ASP A 108 -1.61 10.82 32.89
CA ASP A 108 -0.49 9.85 32.94
C ASP A 108 0.42 9.76 31.68
N TYR A 109 0.48 10.81 30.84
CA TYR A 109 1.29 10.83 29.61
C TYR A 109 2.80 10.86 29.92
N PRO A 110 3.64 10.07 29.22
CA PRO A 110 5.07 9.96 29.54
C PRO A 110 5.89 11.19 29.11
N ASP A 111 6.96 11.46 29.85
CA ASP A 111 8.00 12.43 29.47
C ASP A 111 8.64 12.09 28.12
N VAL A 112 9.00 13.13 27.35
CA VAL A 112 9.63 12.97 26.03
C VAL A 112 11.03 12.36 26.18
N ASN A 113 11.18 11.13 25.68
CA ASN A 113 12.46 10.41 25.65
C ASN A 113 12.75 9.86 24.25
N LEU A 114 13.71 10.46 23.55
CA LEU A 114 14.12 10.07 22.20
C LEU A 114 15.11 8.90 22.16
N TYR A 115 15.48 8.34 23.32
CA TYR A 115 16.48 7.26 23.45
C TYR A 115 15.87 5.90 23.83
N VAL A 116 14.54 5.75 23.75
CA VAL A 116 13.84 4.48 23.97
C VAL A 116 14.24 3.47 22.90
N ASP A 117 14.49 2.21 23.29
CA ASP A 117 14.78 1.16 22.30
C ASP A 117 13.50 0.62 21.66
N THR A 118 13.28 1.01 20.41
CA THR A 118 12.16 0.54 19.57
C THR A 118 12.42 -0.81 18.90
N ASN A 119 13.64 -1.37 18.97
CA ASN A 119 13.98 -2.68 18.41
C ASN A 119 13.55 -3.84 19.33
N THR A 120 12.26 -3.88 19.65
CA THR A 120 11.62 -5.03 20.29
C THR A 120 11.58 -6.22 19.32
N LYS A 121 11.45 -7.45 19.84
CA LYS A 121 11.37 -8.66 18.99
C LYS A 121 10.15 -8.60 18.06
N GLU A 122 9.08 -8.00 18.58
CA GLU A 122 7.78 -7.83 17.96
C GLU A 122 7.88 -6.84 16.79
N ASN A 123 8.59 -5.71 16.97
CA ASN A 123 8.79 -4.72 15.91
C ASN A 123 9.74 -5.24 14.81
N ILE A 124 10.81 -5.96 15.19
CA ILE A 124 11.72 -6.61 14.23
C ILE A 124 10.96 -7.67 13.40
N ALA A 125 10.19 -8.53 14.06
CA ALA A 125 9.37 -9.54 13.39
C ALA A 125 8.31 -8.91 12.47
N LEU A 126 7.69 -7.81 12.90
CA LEU A 126 6.72 -7.07 12.08
C LEU A 126 7.38 -6.44 10.85
N ASN A 127 8.53 -5.76 10.98
CA ASN A 127 9.23 -5.19 9.82
C ASN A 127 9.64 -6.26 8.81
N ARG A 128 10.23 -7.38 9.27
CA ARG A 128 10.57 -8.52 8.40
C ARG A 128 9.33 -9.08 7.69
N LYS A 129 8.24 -9.29 8.43
CA LYS A 129 6.98 -9.83 7.86
C LYS A 129 6.40 -8.87 6.82
N VAL A 130 6.33 -7.58 7.13
CA VAL A 130 5.80 -6.57 6.20
C VAL A 130 6.65 -6.51 4.93
N GLY A 131 7.99 -6.46 5.04
CA GLY A 131 8.89 -6.48 3.89
C GLY A 131 8.69 -7.72 3.00
N ALA A 132 8.61 -8.91 3.62
CA ALA A 132 8.40 -10.16 2.88
C ALA A 132 7.00 -10.24 2.23
N ASP A 133 5.96 -9.79 2.93
CA ASP A 133 4.58 -9.72 2.42
C ASP A 133 4.37 -8.64 1.35
N SER A 134 5.21 -7.60 1.32
CA SER A 134 5.15 -6.50 0.34
C SER A 134 5.94 -6.76 -0.94
N ASN A 135 6.87 -7.72 -0.93
CA ASN A 135 7.62 -8.12 -2.12
C ASN A 135 6.66 -8.55 -3.25
N VAL A 136 6.74 -7.86 -4.38
CA VAL A 136 5.93 -8.13 -5.57
C VAL A 136 6.76 -8.96 -6.55
N LEU A 137 6.34 -10.20 -6.80
CA LEU A 137 6.93 -11.01 -7.86
C LEU A 137 6.36 -10.54 -9.20
N LEU A 138 7.19 -9.92 -10.03
CA LEU A 138 6.80 -9.35 -11.32
C LEU A 138 7.05 -10.32 -12.50
N LYS A 139 8.01 -11.24 -12.36
CA LYS A 139 8.31 -12.29 -13.36
C LYS A 139 8.87 -13.54 -12.69
N ASN A 140 8.54 -14.73 -13.21
CA ASN A 140 9.05 -16.02 -12.69
C ASN A 140 9.06 -17.13 -13.77
N ASP A 141 9.79 -16.92 -14.86
CA ASP A 141 9.94 -17.90 -15.94
C ASP A 141 10.56 -19.21 -15.45
N ASP A 142 10.19 -20.33 -16.07
CA ASP A 142 10.60 -21.71 -15.69
C ASP A 142 10.31 -22.10 -14.22
N ALA A 143 9.55 -21.29 -13.47
CA ALA A 143 9.46 -21.36 -12.01
C ALA A 143 10.85 -21.34 -11.32
N ILE A 144 11.74 -20.46 -11.81
CA ILE A 144 13.10 -20.28 -11.29
C ILE A 144 13.13 -19.92 -9.80
N LEU A 145 12.10 -19.23 -9.31
CA LEU A 145 11.83 -19.00 -7.90
C LEU A 145 10.67 -19.88 -7.38
N PRO A 146 10.75 -20.37 -6.12
CA PRO A 146 11.83 -20.12 -5.17
C PRO A 146 13.05 -21.04 -5.37
N ILE A 147 14.19 -20.62 -4.81
CA ILE A 147 15.49 -21.30 -4.89
C ILE A 147 15.45 -22.60 -4.06
N LYS A 148 15.04 -23.70 -4.68
CA LYS A 148 14.96 -25.03 -4.06
C LYS A 148 16.26 -25.82 -4.30
N LYS A 149 16.78 -26.45 -3.25
CA LYS A 149 17.96 -27.36 -3.28
C LYS A 149 17.89 -28.47 -4.34
N ASN A 150 16.67 -28.89 -4.70
CA ASN A 150 16.44 -29.93 -5.72
C ASN A 150 16.60 -29.41 -7.17
N ASN A 151 16.61 -28.09 -7.40
CA ASN A 151 16.67 -27.48 -8.74
C ASN A 151 18.09 -27.47 -9.35
N LYS A 152 19.02 -28.28 -8.81
CA LYS A 152 20.45 -28.40 -9.21
C LYS A 152 21.32 -27.15 -8.96
N ILE A 153 20.75 -26.05 -8.47
CA ILE A 153 21.49 -24.84 -8.07
C ILE A 153 22.44 -25.20 -6.92
N LYS A 154 23.74 -25.09 -7.17
CA LYS A 154 24.83 -25.29 -6.20
C LYS A 154 25.67 -24.04 -6.01
N LYS A 155 25.62 -23.10 -6.96
CA LYS A 155 26.36 -21.84 -6.93
C LYS A 155 25.49 -20.68 -7.36
N ILE A 156 25.43 -19.65 -6.51
CA ILE A 156 24.71 -18.40 -6.75
C ILE A 156 25.70 -17.25 -6.84
N ALA A 157 25.52 -16.37 -7.82
CA ALA A 157 26.17 -15.06 -7.87
C ALA A 157 25.23 -13.98 -7.33
N VAL A 158 25.67 -13.23 -6.31
CA VAL A 158 24.94 -12.05 -5.77
C VAL A 158 25.67 -10.79 -6.20
N ILE A 159 25.04 -9.98 -7.04
CA ILE A 159 25.68 -8.92 -7.84
C ILE A 159 24.97 -7.59 -7.63
N GLY A 160 25.70 -6.48 -7.71
CA GLY A 160 25.19 -5.12 -7.59
C GLY A 160 25.42 -4.54 -6.19
N LYS A 161 25.61 -3.22 -6.13
CA LYS A 161 25.91 -2.47 -4.90
C LYS A 161 24.73 -2.45 -3.93
N ASP A 162 23.50 -2.53 -4.43
CA ASP A 162 22.28 -2.68 -3.64
C ASP A 162 22.22 -4.02 -2.87
N SER A 163 23.10 -5.00 -3.14
CA SER A 163 23.22 -6.18 -2.27
C SER A 163 24.03 -5.94 -1.00
N MET A 164 24.69 -4.79 -0.84
CA MET A 164 25.73 -4.53 0.17
C MET A 164 25.21 -3.73 1.39
N PRO A 165 25.93 -3.71 2.53
CA PRO A 165 25.57 -2.89 3.69
C PRO A 165 25.36 -1.42 3.36
N THR A 166 24.19 -0.89 3.75
CA THR A 166 23.86 0.54 3.66
C THR A 166 24.82 1.39 4.48
N LYS A 167 25.30 2.48 3.88
CA LYS A 167 26.03 3.54 4.54
C LYS A 167 25.06 4.63 4.99
N PHE A 168 25.04 4.90 6.29
CA PHE A 168 24.21 5.96 6.85
C PHE A 168 24.72 7.36 6.49
N CYS A 169 23.77 8.25 6.20
CA CYS A 169 23.93 9.66 5.87
C CYS A 169 22.74 10.43 6.46
N SER A 170 22.86 11.75 6.64
CA SER A 170 21.76 12.56 7.19
C SER A 170 20.52 12.38 6.33
N ASP A 171 19.39 12.13 6.99
CA ASP A 171 18.06 12.09 6.40
C ASP A 171 17.97 11.05 5.26
N LEU A 172 18.86 10.03 5.28
CA LEU A 172 19.10 9.02 4.25
C LEU A 172 19.38 9.57 2.84
N GLY A 173 19.92 10.79 2.73
CA GLY A 173 20.26 11.46 1.46
C GLY A 173 21.43 10.85 0.66
N CYS A 174 21.50 9.53 0.49
CA CYS A 174 22.51 8.84 -0.31
C CYS A 174 22.15 7.39 -0.67
N ALA A 175 22.28 7.01 -1.95
CA ALA A 175 22.11 5.63 -2.43
C ALA A 175 23.44 4.86 -2.40
N ASP A 176 23.83 4.34 -1.23
CA ASP A 176 25.15 3.75 -1.01
C ASP A 176 25.10 2.46 -0.17
N GLY A 177 24.91 1.32 -0.86
CA GLY A 177 24.52 0.02 -0.30
C GLY A 177 23.09 -0.33 -0.68
N THR A 178 22.44 -1.23 0.05
CA THR A 178 21.00 -1.54 -0.10
C THR A 178 20.12 -0.36 0.30
N LEU A 179 19.01 -0.14 -0.41
CA LEU A 179 18.07 0.94 -0.14
C LEU A 179 16.95 0.50 0.84
N PRO A 180 16.98 0.91 2.13
CA PRO A 180 15.95 0.56 3.09
C PRO A 180 14.67 1.40 2.93
N LEU A 181 14.85 2.65 2.47
CA LEU A 181 13.93 3.79 2.50
C LEU A 181 14.62 4.94 1.76
N GLY A 182 13.86 5.79 1.07
CA GLY A 182 14.36 7.04 0.46
C GLY A 182 14.60 8.16 1.48
N TRP A 183 14.82 9.39 1.02
CA TRP A 183 15.33 10.48 1.85
C TRP A 183 14.32 11.54 2.30
N GLY A 184 14.67 12.32 3.33
CA GLY A 184 13.93 13.49 3.82
C GLY A 184 13.39 13.35 5.25
N SER A 185 12.40 14.15 5.61
CA SER A 185 11.80 14.17 6.95
C SER A 185 11.00 12.90 7.30
N GLY A 186 10.58 12.14 6.29
CA GLY A 186 9.92 10.83 6.44
C GLY A 186 10.85 9.66 6.82
N THR A 187 12.07 9.93 7.30
CA THR A 187 13.10 8.92 7.60
C THR A 187 13.28 8.64 9.10
N THR A 188 14.20 7.74 9.47
CA THR A 188 14.49 7.36 10.85
C THR A 188 15.91 6.83 11.02
N ASP A 189 16.47 6.97 12.23
CA ASP A 189 17.81 6.48 12.58
C ASP A 189 17.83 4.95 12.74
N PHE A 190 18.24 4.25 11.69
CA PHE A 190 18.44 2.80 11.73
C PHE A 190 19.65 2.41 12.59
N LYS A 191 19.43 1.64 13.66
CA LYS A 191 20.51 1.04 14.47
C LYS A 191 21.30 -0.04 13.72
N TYR A 192 20.67 -0.70 12.75
CA TYR A 192 21.26 -1.66 11.82
C TYR A 192 20.36 -1.76 10.59
N ILE A 193 20.91 -2.26 9.48
CA ILE A 193 20.16 -2.82 8.35
C ILE A 193 20.81 -4.16 8.03
N VAL A 194 20.01 -5.19 7.74
CA VAL A 194 20.50 -6.48 7.22
C VAL A 194 20.61 -6.36 5.71
N ASP A 195 21.81 -6.47 5.17
CA ASP A 195 22.03 -6.44 3.72
C ASP A 195 21.64 -7.76 3.04
N PRO A 196 21.18 -7.73 1.76
CA PRO A 196 20.83 -8.94 1.03
C PRO A 196 21.98 -9.96 0.91
N LEU A 197 23.22 -9.53 0.69
CA LEU A 197 24.36 -10.44 0.56
C LEU A 197 24.59 -11.25 1.85
N SER A 198 24.60 -10.61 3.01
CA SER A 198 24.76 -11.27 4.31
C SER A 198 23.62 -12.26 4.60
N ALA A 199 22.38 -11.89 4.30
CA ALA A 199 21.22 -12.74 4.54
C ALA A 199 21.18 -13.96 3.58
N ILE A 200 21.38 -13.74 2.29
CA ILE A 200 21.44 -14.80 1.27
C ILE A 200 22.61 -15.74 1.56
N SER A 201 23.81 -15.23 1.86
CA SER A 201 24.97 -16.06 2.22
C SER A 201 24.71 -16.93 3.45
N LYS A 202 23.99 -16.40 4.44
CA LYS A 202 23.58 -17.12 5.66
C LYS A 202 22.51 -18.18 5.41
N ARG A 203 21.65 -18.02 4.39
CA ARG A 203 20.65 -19.03 3.98
C ARG A 203 21.27 -20.09 3.06
N ALA A 204 21.97 -19.68 2.00
CA ALA A 204 22.68 -20.55 1.06
C ALA A 204 23.64 -21.53 1.75
N LYS A 205 24.39 -21.06 2.77
CA LYS A 205 25.27 -21.92 3.58
C LYS A 205 24.54 -23.04 4.34
N LYS A 206 23.25 -22.88 4.68
CA LYS A 206 22.44 -23.98 5.27
C LYS A 206 22.03 -24.99 4.20
N GLU A 207 21.80 -24.53 2.98
CA GLU A 207 21.37 -25.36 1.85
C GLU A 207 22.53 -26.05 1.12
N ASP A 208 23.78 -25.86 1.56
CA ASP A 208 24.99 -26.38 0.88
C ASP A 208 25.16 -25.78 -0.54
N ILE A 209 24.95 -24.46 -0.63
CA ILE A 209 25.08 -23.66 -1.85
C ILE A 209 26.25 -22.68 -1.70
N GLU A 210 27.17 -22.67 -2.66
CA GLU A 210 28.25 -21.69 -2.81
C GLU A 210 27.67 -20.31 -3.18
N VAL A 211 28.18 -19.25 -2.55
CA VAL A 211 27.90 -17.87 -2.95
C VAL A 211 29.18 -17.18 -3.39
N VAL A 212 29.19 -16.72 -4.64
CA VAL A 212 30.13 -15.69 -5.12
C VAL A 212 29.42 -14.35 -5.14
N SER A 213 30.15 -13.25 -4.96
CA SER A 213 29.53 -11.93 -4.84
C SER A 213 30.32 -10.83 -5.53
N TYR A 214 29.60 -9.82 -6.01
CA TYR A 214 30.15 -8.66 -6.70
C TYR A 214 29.37 -7.38 -6.36
N GLY A 215 29.70 -6.77 -5.21
CA GLY A 215 29.05 -5.56 -4.67
C GLY A 215 29.41 -4.25 -5.38
N LYS A 216 29.37 -4.22 -6.71
CA LYS A 216 29.54 -3.03 -7.56
C LYS A 216 28.75 -3.18 -8.85
N ASP A 217 28.52 -2.06 -9.51
CA ASP A 217 27.58 -1.94 -10.62
C ASP A 217 28.24 -1.89 -12.01
N ASP A 218 29.56 -2.15 -12.11
CA ASP A 218 30.20 -2.24 -13.41
C ASP A 218 29.88 -3.56 -14.13
N ALA A 219 29.33 -3.42 -15.34
CA ALA A 219 28.85 -4.50 -16.19
C ALA A 219 29.88 -5.64 -16.40
N LYS A 220 31.17 -5.32 -16.45
CA LYS A 220 32.24 -6.32 -16.66
C LYS A 220 32.43 -7.19 -15.42
N GLY A 221 32.49 -6.58 -14.24
CA GLY A 221 32.63 -7.29 -12.97
C GLY A 221 31.42 -8.16 -12.65
N GLY A 222 30.21 -7.63 -12.88
CA GLY A 222 28.97 -8.40 -12.75
C GLY A 222 28.93 -9.62 -13.67
N ALA A 223 29.23 -9.44 -14.97
CA ALA A 223 29.24 -10.53 -15.94
C ALA A 223 30.24 -11.66 -15.60
N GLU A 224 31.46 -11.33 -15.17
CA GLU A 224 32.46 -12.34 -14.80
C GLU A 224 32.06 -13.08 -13.50
N ALA A 225 31.41 -12.42 -12.55
CA ALA A 225 30.88 -13.06 -11.35
C ALA A 225 29.68 -13.99 -11.64
N ALA A 226 28.82 -13.64 -12.60
CA ALA A 226 27.63 -14.41 -12.99
C ALA A 226 27.95 -15.69 -13.79
N LYS A 227 29.01 -15.65 -14.59
CA LYS A 227 29.37 -16.61 -15.65
C LYS A 227 29.50 -18.07 -15.20
N ASP A 228 30.09 -18.31 -14.04
CA ASP A 228 30.34 -19.66 -13.50
C ASP A 228 29.31 -20.09 -12.42
N ALA A 229 28.16 -19.42 -12.32
CA ALA A 229 27.09 -19.71 -11.35
C ALA A 229 25.88 -20.40 -12.01
N ASP A 230 25.17 -21.23 -11.26
CA ASP A 230 23.91 -21.85 -11.73
C ASP A 230 22.74 -20.85 -11.76
N LEU A 231 22.86 -19.79 -10.96
CA LEU A 231 21.90 -18.69 -10.80
C LEU A 231 22.65 -17.37 -10.56
N ALA A 232 22.22 -16.28 -11.19
CA ALA A 232 22.66 -14.93 -10.89
C ALA A 232 21.49 -14.10 -10.32
N ILE A 233 21.73 -13.37 -9.23
CA ILE A 233 20.77 -12.46 -8.61
C ILE A 233 21.39 -11.07 -8.61
N VAL A 234 20.81 -10.16 -9.39
CA VAL A 234 21.27 -8.78 -9.54
C VAL A 234 20.38 -7.86 -8.70
N PHE A 235 20.99 -7.16 -7.76
CA PHE A 235 20.38 -6.15 -6.91
C PHE A 235 20.60 -4.77 -7.52
N VAL A 236 19.52 -4.04 -7.75
CA VAL A 236 19.52 -2.72 -8.37
C VAL A 236 18.54 -1.79 -7.66
N GLN A 237 18.83 -0.49 -7.72
CA GLN A 237 18.05 0.52 -7.03
C GLN A 237 17.71 1.73 -7.91
N ALA A 238 16.69 2.48 -7.49
CA ALA A 238 16.48 3.87 -7.86
C ALA A 238 15.84 4.58 -6.66
N ASP A 239 16.13 5.85 -6.42
CA ASP A 239 15.80 6.52 -5.16
C ASP A 239 15.12 7.88 -5.37
N SER A 240 14.42 8.40 -4.34
CA SER A 240 13.76 9.71 -4.33
C SER A 240 13.46 10.15 -2.89
N GLY A 241 13.18 11.44 -2.69
CA GLY A 241 12.77 11.95 -1.38
C GLY A 241 12.30 13.40 -1.41
N GLU A 242 12.49 14.12 -0.31
CA GLU A 242 12.06 15.52 -0.20
C GLU A 242 13.06 16.51 -0.85
N GLU A 243 12.52 17.60 -1.42
CA GLU A 243 13.20 18.55 -2.31
C GLU A 243 14.38 19.31 -1.67
N TYR A 244 14.47 19.34 -0.33
CA TYR A 244 15.54 20.04 0.38
C TYR A 244 16.89 19.31 0.35
N VAL A 245 16.91 18.04 -0.08
CA VAL A 245 18.13 17.26 -0.34
C VAL A 245 18.25 16.99 -1.85
N THR A 246 19.48 17.01 -2.36
CA THR A 246 19.78 16.67 -3.75
C THR A 246 20.74 15.48 -3.78
N VAL A 247 20.29 14.34 -4.34
CA VAL A 247 21.05 13.08 -4.38
C VAL A 247 21.32 12.69 -5.83
N GLU A 248 22.61 12.61 -6.18
CA GLU A 248 23.10 12.29 -7.53
C GLU A 248 22.51 13.17 -8.67
N GLY A 249 22.02 14.36 -8.32
CA GLY A 249 21.39 15.33 -9.23
C GLY A 249 19.86 15.43 -9.10
N ASN A 250 19.22 14.39 -8.56
CA ASN A 250 17.78 14.35 -8.29
C ASN A 250 17.46 15.25 -7.09
N LYS A 251 16.53 16.20 -7.24
CA LYS A 251 16.22 17.23 -6.24
C LYS A 251 14.85 16.94 -5.63
N GLY A 252 14.82 16.03 -4.66
CA GLY A 252 13.62 15.34 -4.23
C GLY A 252 13.07 14.39 -5.30
N ASP A 253 12.43 14.96 -6.32
CA ASP A 253 11.91 14.24 -7.49
C ASP A 253 13.02 13.62 -8.35
N ARG A 254 12.67 12.51 -9.02
CA ARG A 254 13.55 11.79 -9.95
C ARG A 254 13.60 12.49 -11.31
N GLN A 255 14.79 12.56 -11.90
CA GLN A 255 14.97 13.10 -13.26
C GLN A 255 14.54 12.12 -14.37
N SER A 256 14.54 10.81 -14.11
CA SER A 256 13.98 9.80 -15.01
C SER A 256 13.44 8.59 -14.21
N LEU A 257 12.89 7.60 -14.91
CA LEU A 257 12.49 6.32 -14.33
C LEU A 257 13.62 5.26 -14.43
N ASP A 258 14.85 5.62 -14.79
CA ASP A 258 15.92 4.63 -14.96
C ASP A 258 16.45 4.11 -13.62
N LEU A 259 17.01 2.90 -13.66
CA LEU A 259 17.79 2.36 -12.55
C LEU A 259 19.06 3.19 -12.35
N TRP A 260 19.36 3.51 -11.09
CA TRP A 260 20.56 4.24 -10.72
C TRP A 260 21.81 3.37 -10.89
N HIS A 261 22.99 4.01 -10.79
CA HIS A 261 24.31 3.36 -10.84
C HIS A 261 24.59 2.49 -12.08
N ASN A 262 23.90 2.71 -13.20
CA ASN A 262 23.97 1.89 -14.44
C ASN A 262 23.37 0.48 -14.27
N GLY A 263 22.32 0.34 -13.46
CA GLY A 263 21.66 -0.95 -13.20
C GLY A 263 21.15 -1.65 -14.47
N ASN A 264 20.73 -0.90 -15.50
CA ASN A 264 20.31 -1.47 -16.78
C ASN A 264 21.47 -2.18 -17.51
N GLU A 265 22.63 -1.53 -17.59
CA GLU A 265 23.86 -2.05 -18.20
C GLU A 265 24.43 -3.23 -17.42
N LEU A 266 24.35 -3.19 -16.09
CA LEU A 266 24.72 -4.29 -15.20
C LEU A 266 23.86 -5.54 -15.47
N ILE A 267 22.53 -5.38 -15.51
CA ILE A 267 21.60 -6.49 -15.78
C ILE A 267 21.82 -7.04 -17.18
N ASP A 268 21.99 -6.22 -18.21
CA ASP A 268 22.19 -6.69 -19.58
C ASP A 268 23.46 -7.54 -19.74
N ALA A 269 24.55 -7.13 -19.09
CA ALA A 269 25.80 -7.88 -19.09
C ALA A 269 25.73 -9.18 -18.28
N VAL A 270 25.05 -9.17 -17.13
CA VAL A 270 24.80 -10.38 -16.32
C VAL A 270 23.89 -11.36 -17.06
N ALA A 271 22.76 -10.90 -17.61
CA ALA A 271 21.84 -11.71 -18.40
C ALA A 271 22.47 -12.22 -19.71
N SER A 272 23.45 -11.51 -20.25
CA SER A 272 24.28 -11.99 -21.36
C SER A 272 25.18 -13.15 -20.94
N ALA A 273 25.83 -13.07 -19.76
CA ALA A 273 26.71 -14.10 -19.22
C ALA A 273 25.97 -15.32 -18.63
N ASN A 274 24.80 -15.12 -18.01
CA ASN A 274 24.04 -16.16 -17.32
C ASN A 274 22.54 -16.09 -17.66
N LYS A 275 21.98 -17.19 -18.19
CA LYS A 275 20.57 -17.29 -18.60
C LYS A 275 19.60 -17.61 -17.47
N ASN A 276 20.11 -17.89 -16.27
CA ASN A 276 19.35 -17.98 -15.03
C ASN A 276 19.57 -16.70 -14.21
N THR A 277 19.24 -15.54 -14.79
CA THR A 277 19.33 -14.24 -14.13
C THR A 277 17.99 -13.86 -13.52
N ILE A 278 18.04 -13.41 -12.26
CA ILE A 278 16.96 -12.80 -11.49
C ILE A 278 17.36 -11.37 -11.14
N VAL A 279 16.41 -10.44 -11.17
CA VAL A 279 16.59 -9.06 -10.71
C VAL A 279 15.79 -8.82 -9.44
N VAL A 280 16.40 -8.19 -8.45
CA VAL A 280 15.72 -7.58 -7.30
C VAL A 280 15.82 -6.07 -7.42
N ILE A 281 14.69 -5.37 -7.27
CA ILE A 281 14.59 -3.92 -7.41
C ILE A 281 14.14 -3.31 -6.08
N HIS A 282 14.99 -2.50 -5.44
CA HIS A 282 14.58 -1.60 -4.36
C HIS A 282 14.35 -0.19 -4.93
N ALA A 283 13.12 0.31 -4.90
CA ALA A 283 12.79 1.64 -5.39
C ALA A 283 11.48 2.18 -4.78
N PRO A 284 11.28 3.51 -4.73
CA PRO A 284 10.06 4.14 -4.22
C PRO A 284 8.87 4.04 -5.19
N GLY A 285 9.10 3.62 -6.44
CA GLY A 285 8.07 3.56 -7.48
C GLY A 285 8.56 2.83 -8.74
N PRO A 286 7.80 2.90 -9.85
CA PRO A 286 8.18 2.29 -11.13
C PRO A 286 9.57 2.69 -11.62
N VAL A 287 10.23 1.76 -12.33
CA VAL A 287 11.47 2.00 -13.08
C VAL A 287 11.40 1.38 -14.49
N ASN A 288 12.18 1.89 -15.43
CA ASN A 288 12.30 1.34 -16.77
C ASN A 288 12.88 -0.09 -16.70
N VAL A 289 12.27 -1.04 -17.43
CA VAL A 289 12.65 -2.47 -17.42
C VAL A 289 13.04 -3.00 -18.82
N PRO A 290 14.02 -2.40 -19.53
CA PRO A 290 14.45 -2.81 -20.89
C PRO A 290 15.11 -4.20 -20.96
N PHE A 291 15.21 -4.88 -19.82
CA PHE A 291 15.78 -6.22 -19.63
C PHE A 291 14.69 -7.31 -19.43
N LEU A 292 13.39 -6.97 -19.51
CA LEU A 292 12.27 -7.87 -19.21
C LEU A 292 12.36 -9.24 -19.92
N ASP A 293 12.69 -9.24 -21.22
CA ASP A 293 12.83 -10.46 -22.04
C ASP A 293 14.17 -11.19 -21.86
N LYS A 294 15.12 -10.61 -21.11
CA LYS A 294 16.48 -11.12 -20.94
C LYS A 294 16.68 -11.87 -19.62
N VAL A 295 15.80 -11.63 -18.64
CA VAL A 295 15.85 -12.21 -17.28
C VAL A 295 14.66 -13.12 -17.03
N LYS A 296 14.82 -14.10 -16.13
CA LYS A 296 13.76 -15.08 -15.80
C LYS A 296 12.93 -14.66 -14.60
N GLY A 297 13.57 -14.06 -13.59
CA GLY A 297 12.88 -13.57 -12.38
C GLY A 297 13.00 -12.06 -12.23
N ILE A 298 11.93 -11.41 -11.77
CA ILE A 298 11.96 -10.03 -11.29
C ILE A 298 11.16 -9.97 -9.98
N VAL A 299 11.78 -9.49 -8.91
CA VAL A 299 11.12 -9.17 -7.64
C VAL A 299 11.28 -7.67 -7.38
N PHE A 300 10.17 -6.96 -7.24
CA PHE A 300 10.18 -5.60 -6.72
C PHE A 300 10.02 -5.66 -5.20
N ALA A 301 11.05 -5.22 -4.49
CA ALA A 301 11.15 -5.27 -3.03
C ALA A 301 10.85 -3.92 -2.34
N GLY A 302 10.66 -2.86 -3.13
CA GLY A 302 10.25 -1.55 -2.63
C GLY A 302 11.28 -0.92 -1.69
N MET A 303 10.86 -0.62 -0.47
CA MET A 303 11.66 0.01 0.59
C MET A 303 11.38 -0.73 1.93
N PRO A 304 12.07 -1.85 2.20
CA PRO A 304 11.69 -2.80 3.25
C PRO A 304 12.18 -2.47 4.67
N GLY A 305 12.96 -1.40 4.86
CA GLY A 305 13.53 -1.03 6.17
C GLY A 305 14.65 -1.97 6.66
N GLN A 306 14.81 -2.05 7.98
CA GLN A 306 15.99 -2.67 8.62
C GLN A 306 16.17 -4.17 8.37
N GLU A 307 15.10 -4.92 8.11
CA GLU A 307 15.15 -6.36 7.83
C GLU A 307 15.27 -6.67 6.31
N SER A 308 15.53 -5.68 5.45
CA SER A 308 15.72 -5.78 3.99
C SER A 308 16.20 -7.15 3.50
N GLY A 309 17.44 -7.51 3.80
CA GLY A 309 18.07 -8.75 3.36
C GLY A 309 17.37 -10.01 3.87
N ASN A 310 16.85 -10.01 5.09
CA ASN A 310 16.08 -11.13 5.62
C ASN A 310 14.74 -11.29 4.89
N ALA A 311 14.01 -10.19 4.66
CA ALA A 311 12.72 -10.18 4.00
C ALA A 311 12.78 -10.66 2.54
N ILE A 312 13.78 -10.21 1.78
CA ILE A 312 13.99 -10.70 0.41
C ILE A 312 14.51 -12.15 0.39
N THR A 313 15.34 -12.55 1.36
CA THR A 313 15.81 -13.95 1.46
C THR A 313 14.66 -14.93 1.70
N ASP A 314 13.70 -14.58 2.56
CA ASP A 314 12.55 -15.45 2.84
C ASP A 314 11.70 -15.71 1.59
N VAL A 315 11.51 -14.68 0.75
CA VAL A 315 10.83 -14.83 -0.54
C VAL A 315 11.68 -15.63 -1.52
N LEU A 316 12.95 -15.25 -1.74
CA LEU A 316 13.84 -15.91 -2.70
C LEU A 316 13.99 -17.43 -2.44
N PHE A 317 14.03 -17.86 -1.18
CA PHE A 317 14.14 -19.29 -0.82
C PHE A 317 12.78 -19.98 -0.58
N GLY A 318 11.67 -19.24 -0.65
CA GLY A 318 10.31 -19.80 -0.51
C GLY A 318 9.90 -20.13 0.92
N ASP A 319 10.56 -19.53 1.91
CA ASP A 319 10.08 -19.48 3.30
C ASP A 319 8.83 -18.59 3.42
N VAL A 320 8.66 -17.63 2.50
CA VAL A 320 7.43 -16.86 2.25
C VAL A 320 7.05 -16.98 0.77
N ASN A 321 5.76 -17.26 0.50
CA ASN A 321 5.19 -17.13 -0.85
C ASN A 321 4.84 -15.65 -1.11
N PRO A 322 5.41 -14.99 -2.14
CA PRO A 322 5.15 -13.59 -2.41
C PRO A 322 3.67 -13.34 -2.65
N SER A 323 3.21 -12.22 -2.09
CA SER A 323 1.80 -11.81 -2.11
C SER A 323 1.66 -10.27 -2.02
N GLY A 324 2.73 -9.54 -2.34
CA GLY A 324 2.66 -8.12 -2.65
C GLY A 324 2.05 -7.92 -4.04
N HIS A 325 1.24 -6.87 -4.20
CA HIS A 325 0.55 -6.51 -5.44
C HIS A 325 0.78 -5.00 -5.67
N LEU A 326 1.03 -4.56 -6.91
CA LEU A 326 1.45 -3.18 -7.19
C LEU A 326 0.37 -2.14 -6.79
N PRO A 327 0.68 -1.15 -5.93
CA PRO A 327 -0.26 -0.08 -5.57
C PRO A 327 -0.38 1.03 -6.63
N TYR A 328 0.29 0.87 -7.78
CA TYR A 328 0.32 1.80 -8.91
C TYR A 328 0.44 1.04 -10.24
N THR A 329 0.21 1.72 -11.35
CA THR A 329 0.48 1.18 -12.69
C THR A 329 1.94 1.38 -13.07
N TRP A 330 2.55 0.39 -13.70
CA TRP A 330 3.95 0.38 -14.13
C TRP A 330 4.02 0.35 -15.65
N ALA A 331 4.64 1.37 -16.26
CA ALA A 331 4.71 1.56 -17.71
C ALA A 331 5.98 2.36 -18.11
N PRO A 332 6.29 2.49 -19.41
CA PRO A 332 7.19 3.51 -19.92
C PRO A 332 6.82 4.93 -19.47
N ARG A 333 7.79 5.84 -19.45
CA ARG A 333 7.60 7.20 -18.91
C ARG A 333 6.56 7.99 -19.71
N GLU A 334 6.57 7.83 -21.02
CA GLU A 334 5.74 8.51 -22.01
C GLU A 334 4.24 8.19 -21.93
N ASP A 335 3.85 7.08 -21.29
CA ASP A 335 2.45 6.66 -21.19
C ASP A 335 1.69 7.33 -20.02
N TYR A 336 2.38 7.94 -19.05
CA TYR A 336 1.75 8.59 -17.90
C TYR A 336 1.20 10.00 -18.25
N PRO A 337 0.10 10.44 -17.62
CA PRO A 337 -0.56 11.71 -17.96
C PRO A 337 0.21 12.99 -17.58
N THR A 338 1.07 12.91 -16.56
CA THR A 338 1.63 14.06 -15.85
C THR A 338 3.15 14.11 -15.95
N ASP A 339 3.75 15.28 -15.67
CA ASP A 339 5.20 15.47 -15.58
C ASP A 339 5.59 16.55 -14.56
N VAL A 340 6.82 16.46 -14.04
CA VAL A 340 7.41 17.41 -13.09
C VAL A 340 7.98 18.60 -13.84
N LYS A 341 7.51 19.81 -13.50
CA LYS A 341 7.96 21.07 -14.10
C LYS A 341 9.13 21.63 -13.31
N TYR A 342 10.35 21.33 -13.76
CA TYR A 342 11.59 21.91 -13.24
C TYR A 342 11.80 23.34 -13.77
N ASP A 343 10.93 24.27 -13.36
CA ASP A 343 11.11 25.70 -13.65
C ASP A 343 12.39 26.25 -13.01
N ALA A 344 12.93 27.34 -13.57
CA ALA A 344 14.11 27.98 -13.03
C ALA A 344 13.85 28.53 -11.60
N ALA A 345 14.56 27.99 -10.61
CA ALA A 345 14.29 28.26 -9.20
C ALA A 345 14.32 29.76 -8.85
N LEU A 346 13.17 30.27 -8.39
CA LEU A 346 13.01 31.64 -7.92
C LEU A 346 13.85 31.89 -6.66
N GLN A 347 15.01 32.53 -6.82
CA GLN A 347 15.93 32.79 -5.73
C GLN A 347 15.31 33.70 -4.66
N GLY A 348 14.98 33.12 -3.50
CA GLY A 348 14.31 33.79 -2.38
C GLY A 348 12.79 33.56 -2.31
N GLY A 349 12.20 32.81 -3.25
CA GLY A 349 10.74 32.69 -3.40
C GLY A 349 10.10 33.95 -3.97
N GLY A 350 8.78 33.95 -4.12
CA GLY A 350 8.04 35.09 -4.69
C GLY A 350 6.53 34.85 -4.78
N GLU A 351 5.82 35.80 -5.38
CA GLU A 351 4.40 35.64 -5.69
C GLU A 351 4.16 34.71 -6.90
N GLU A 352 5.12 34.64 -7.80
CA GLU A 352 5.17 33.67 -8.91
C GLU A 352 5.27 32.23 -8.40
N LYS A 353 4.60 31.31 -9.07
CA LYS A 353 4.49 29.89 -8.70
C LYS A 353 4.46 29.05 -9.97
N THR A 354 5.18 27.92 -9.99
CA THR A 354 5.00 26.89 -11.02
C THR A 354 3.56 26.43 -11.04
N GLN A 355 2.88 26.61 -12.18
CA GLN A 355 1.48 26.23 -12.34
C GLN A 355 1.38 24.78 -12.79
N TYR A 356 0.67 23.96 -12.02
CA TYR A 356 0.26 22.61 -12.39
C TYR A 356 -1.26 22.61 -12.62
N ASP A 357 -1.63 22.38 -13.88
CA ASP A 357 -3.02 22.23 -14.31
C ASP A 357 -3.31 20.72 -14.42
N TYR A 358 -4.24 20.24 -13.58
CA TYR A 358 -4.61 18.82 -13.49
C TYR A 358 -5.64 18.44 -14.56
N ASP A 359 -5.29 18.68 -15.83
CA ASP A 359 -6.16 18.45 -17.00
C ASP A 359 -6.52 16.96 -17.20
N GLU A 360 -5.76 16.04 -16.59
CA GLU A 360 -6.09 14.61 -16.52
C GLU A 360 -7.20 14.30 -15.50
N GLY A 361 -7.47 15.20 -14.55
CA GLY A 361 -8.57 15.11 -13.59
C GLY A 361 -8.62 13.80 -12.80
N LEU A 362 -9.69 13.03 -12.98
CA LEU A 362 -9.87 11.73 -12.31
C LEU A 362 -9.05 10.59 -12.94
N PHE A 363 -8.45 10.81 -14.10
CA PHE A 363 -7.80 9.81 -14.92
C PHE A 363 -6.31 9.74 -14.62
N VAL A 364 -5.98 9.38 -13.37
CA VAL A 364 -4.61 9.19 -12.84
C VAL A 364 -4.38 7.72 -12.48
N GLY A 365 -3.19 7.18 -12.74
CA GLY A 365 -2.89 5.75 -12.57
C GLY A 365 -3.66 4.89 -13.59
N TYR A 366 -4.07 3.68 -13.25
CA TYR A 366 -4.77 2.75 -14.18
C TYR A 366 -5.96 3.37 -14.91
N ARG A 367 -6.64 4.34 -14.29
CA ARG A 367 -7.77 5.09 -14.87
C ARG A 367 -7.38 5.88 -16.13
N TRP A 368 -6.13 6.33 -16.24
CA TRP A 368 -5.56 6.90 -17.47
C TRP A 368 -5.43 5.85 -18.56
N PHE A 369 -4.75 4.75 -18.23
CA PHE A 369 -4.48 3.63 -19.15
C PHE A 369 -5.80 3.06 -19.69
N ASP A 370 -6.83 2.98 -18.85
CA ASP A 370 -8.21 2.65 -19.22
C ASP A 370 -8.85 3.67 -20.17
N LYS A 371 -8.74 4.99 -19.91
CA LYS A 371 -9.27 6.04 -20.81
C LYS A 371 -8.50 6.16 -22.13
N LYS A 372 -7.25 5.69 -22.18
CA LYS A 372 -6.38 5.76 -23.38
C LYS A 372 -6.32 4.45 -24.18
N GLY A 373 -6.74 3.32 -23.61
CA GLY A 373 -6.54 2.00 -24.21
C GLY A 373 -5.07 1.58 -24.26
N ILE A 374 -4.25 2.06 -23.31
CA ILE A 374 -2.83 1.69 -23.19
C ILE A 374 -2.72 0.45 -22.32
N GLU A 375 -1.90 -0.51 -22.75
CA GLU A 375 -1.55 -1.68 -21.95
C GLU A 375 -0.25 -1.41 -21.19
N PRO A 376 -0.27 -1.40 -19.84
CA PRO A 376 0.93 -1.14 -19.04
C PRO A 376 1.86 -2.36 -19.01
N THR A 377 3.14 -2.13 -18.68
CA THR A 377 4.10 -3.22 -18.46
C THR A 377 3.67 -4.12 -17.30
N PHE A 378 3.17 -3.53 -16.22
CA PHE A 378 2.46 -4.24 -15.15
C PHE A 378 1.25 -3.40 -14.67
N ALA A 379 0.09 -4.04 -14.56
CA ALA A 379 -1.16 -3.39 -14.18
C ALA A 379 -1.16 -2.91 -12.70
N PHE A 380 -2.05 -1.97 -12.38
CA PHE A 380 -2.39 -1.72 -10.97
C PHE A 380 -2.96 -3.00 -10.35
N GLY A 381 -2.45 -3.37 -9.18
CA GLY A 381 -2.75 -4.61 -8.51
C GLY A 381 -1.99 -5.83 -9.03
N TYR A 382 -1.11 -5.71 -10.03
CA TYR A 382 -0.37 -6.87 -10.54
C TYR A 382 0.62 -7.42 -9.50
N GLY A 383 0.67 -8.75 -9.37
CA GLY A 383 1.62 -9.49 -8.54
C GLY A 383 1.47 -10.99 -8.74
N LEU A 384 2.57 -11.70 -8.92
CA LEU A 384 2.60 -13.15 -9.06
C LEU A 384 2.80 -13.84 -7.69
N SER A 385 2.48 -15.13 -7.65
CA SER A 385 2.67 -16.01 -6.49
C SER A 385 3.41 -17.28 -6.91
N TYR A 386 3.91 -18.07 -5.96
CA TYR A 386 4.41 -19.44 -6.19
C TYR A 386 3.29 -20.48 -6.32
N THR A 387 2.03 -20.05 -6.28
CA THR A 387 0.84 -20.86 -6.59
C THR A 387 -0.10 -20.10 -7.53
N THR A 388 -1.13 -20.76 -8.05
CA THR A 388 -2.16 -20.16 -8.92
C THR A 388 -3.50 -20.03 -8.19
N PHE A 389 -4.29 -19.04 -8.57
CA PHE A 389 -5.63 -18.82 -8.02
C PHE A 389 -6.67 -18.73 -9.13
N GLU A 390 -7.86 -19.26 -8.87
CA GLU A 390 -9.05 -19.16 -9.72
C GLU A 390 -10.15 -18.41 -8.96
N TYR A 391 -10.93 -17.59 -9.67
CA TYR A 391 -12.01 -16.78 -9.11
C TYR A 391 -13.36 -17.30 -9.62
N SER A 392 -14.29 -17.60 -8.71
CA SER A 392 -15.64 -18.07 -9.02
C SER A 392 -16.72 -17.35 -8.20
N ASP A 393 -18.00 -17.64 -8.48
CA ASP A 393 -19.13 -17.29 -7.62
C ASP A 393 -19.28 -15.79 -7.27
N LEU A 394 -18.90 -14.88 -8.17
CA LEU A 394 -19.17 -13.45 -7.97
C LEU A 394 -20.69 -13.23 -7.83
N LYS A 395 -21.12 -12.87 -6.61
CA LYS A 395 -22.50 -12.58 -6.24
C LYS A 395 -22.56 -11.14 -5.74
N VAL A 396 -23.57 -10.41 -6.20
CA VAL A 396 -23.69 -8.96 -6.06
C VAL A 396 -25.13 -8.62 -5.72
N GLU A 397 -25.34 -7.94 -4.60
CA GLU A 397 -26.67 -7.65 -4.06
C GLU A 397 -26.77 -6.17 -3.63
N MET A 398 -27.64 -5.41 -4.29
CA MET A 398 -27.94 -4.01 -3.93
C MET A 398 -28.95 -3.96 -2.79
N LYS A 399 -28.55 -3.38 -1.66
CA LYS A 399 -29.36 -3.17 -0.46
C LYS A 399 -29.52 -1.68 -0.14
N GLU A 400 -30.30 -1.40 0.90
CA GLU A 400 -30.53 -0.04 1.42
C GLU A 400 -29.24 0.61 1.97
N ASP A 401 -28.34 -0.19 2.58
CA ASP A 401 -27.08 0.28 3.17
C ASP A 401 -25.93 0.43 2.15
N GLY A 402 -25.93 -0.38 1.09
CA GLY A 402 -24.93 -0.34 0.02
C GLY A 402 -24.95 -1.59 -0.86
N LEU A 403 -23.84 -1.84 -1.53
CA LEU A 403 -23.64 -3.01 -2.39
C LEU A 403 -22.85 -4.08 -1.64
N HIS A 404 -23.44 -5.27 -1.54
CA HIS A 404 -22.83 -6.44 -0.89
C HIS A 404 -22.27 -7.33 -1.99
N VAL A 405 -20.94 -7.47 -2.04
CA VAL A 405 -20.22 -8.28 -3.02
C VAL A 405 -19.58 -9.47 -2.32
N SER A 406 -19.68 -10.66 -2.90
CA SER A 406 -18.90 -11.82 -2.47
C SER A 406 -18.31 -12.56 -3.67
N VAL A 407 -17.09 -13.05 -3.53
CA VAL A 407 -16.37 -13.81 -4.56
C VAL A 407 -15.65 -14.98 -3.89
N THR A 408 -15.68 -16.16 -4.53
CA THR A 408 -14.91 -17.33 -4.11
C THR A 408 -13.57 -17.32 -4.81
N VAL A 409 -12.51 -17.66 -4.06
CA VAL A 409 -11.15 -17.83 -4.58
C VAL A 409 -10.66 -19.22 -4.21
N THR A 410 -10.14 -19.95 -5.19
CA THR A 410 -9.59 -21.30 -5.05
C THR A 410 -8.10 -21.29 -5.36
N ASN A 411 -7.27 -21.88 -4.49
CA ASN A 411 -5.86 -22.11 -4.78
C ASN A 411 -5.71 -23.37 -5.64
N THR A 412 -5.47 -23.19 -6.94
CA THR A 412 -5.40 -24.27 -7.93
C THR A 412 -3.99 -24.85 -8.11
N GLY A 413 -2.99 -24.27 -7.45
CA GLY A 413 -1.60 -24.74 -7.50
C GLY A 413 -1.24 -25.72 -6.39
N SER A 414 0.06 -25.93 -6.20
CA SER A 414 0.62 -27.02 -5.37
C SER A 414 1.25 -26.58 -4.04
N VAL A 415 1.14 -25.30 -3.68
CA VAL A 415 1.66 -24.76 -2.39
C VAL A 415 0.67 -23.76 -1.80
N ALA A 416 0.73 -23.55 -0.48
CA ALA A 416 -0.04 -22.51 0.19
C ALA A 416 0.34 -21.11 -0.33
N GLY A 417 -0.62 -20.19 -0.40
CA GLY A 417 -0.38 -18.82 -0.83
C GLY A 417 -1.50 -17.87 -0.44
N ALA A 418 -1.20 -16.56 -0.38
CA ALA A 418 -2.18 -15.54 -0.03
C ALA A 418 -2.74 -14.86 -1.29
N ALA A 419 -4.02 -15.10 -1.58
CA ALA A 419 -4.74 -14.47 -2.68
C ALA A 419 -5.24 -13.07 -2.29
N VAL A 420 -5.33 -12.18 -3.30
CA VAL A 420 -5.79 -10.80 -3.12
C VAL A 420 -6.90 -10.48 -4.16
N PRO A 421 -8.14 -10.98 -3.97
CA PRO A 421 -9.26 -10.63 -4.85
C PRO A 421 -9.53 -9.12 -4.79
N MET A 422 -9.58 -8.49 -5.95
CA MET A 422 -9.84 -7.05 -6.11
C MET A 422 -11.21 -6.81 -6.75
N ILE A 423 -11.97 -5.87 -6.19
CA ILE A 423 -13.29 -5.47 -6.70
C ILE A 423 -13.20 -4.11 -7.40
N PHE A 424 -13.69 -4.06 -8.64
CA PHE A 424 -13.83 -2.83 -9.41
C PHE A 424 -15.30 -2.59 -9.79
N LEU A 425 -15.67 -1.32 -9.98
CA LEU A 425 -17.03 -0.88 -10.26
C LEU A 425 -17.06 0.09 -11.46
N SER A 426 -17.97 -0.13 -12.41
CA SER A 426 -18.43 0.90 -13.35
C SER A 426 -19.72 1.52 -12.83
N PHE A 427 -19.84 2.85 -12.97
CA PHE A 427 -21.13 3.52 -12.81
C PHE A 427 -22.06 3.25 -14.01
N PRO A 428 -23.39 3.41 -13.84
CA PRO A 428 -24.32 3.38 -14.97
C PRO A 428 -24.08 4.52 -15.96
N ASP A 429 -24.43 4.32 -17.24
CA ASP A 429 -24.18 5.22 -18.39
C ASP A 429 -24.71 6.67 -18.25
N VAL A 430 -25.52 6.94 -17.23
CA VAL A 430 -25.95 8.30 -16.87
C VAL A 430 -24.78 9.15 -16.33
N VAL A 431 -23.76 8.52 -15.74
CA VAL A 431 -22.56 9.18 -15.22
C VAL A 431 -21.51 9.28 -16.33
N LYS A 432 -21.24 10.50 -16.80
CA LYS A 432 -20.38 10.77 -17.96
C LYS A 432 -19.03 11.35 -17.57
N ASP A 433 -18.03 11.13 -18.44
CA ASP A 433 -16.61 11.47 -18.26
C ASP A 433 -16.02 11.09 -16.89
N TYR A 434 -16.38 9.88 -16.43
CA TYR A 434 -15.83 9.24 -15.24
C TYR A 434 -14.91 8.08 -15.63
N PRO A 435 -13.91 7.69 -14.80
CA PRO A 435 -13.17 6.45 -14.98
C PRO A 435 -14.09 5.24 -15.15
N SER A 436 -13.87 4.49 -16.23
CA SER A 436 -14.69 3.32 -16.62
C SER A 436 -14.68 2.22 -15.56
N ARG A 437 -13.59 2.09 -14.80
CA ARG A 437 -13.46 1.20 -13.65
C ARG A 437 -12.93 1.97 -12.45
N LEU A 438 -13.53 1.71 -11.30
CA LEU A 438 -13.15 2.27 -10.00
C LEU A 438 -12.87 1.12 -9.04
N PHE A 439 -11.64 1.01 -8.53
CA PHE A 439 -11.31 0.13 -7.42
C PHE A 439 -12.17 0.49 -6.19
N LYS A 440 -12.80 -0.51 -5.57
CA LYS A 440 -13.69 -0.36 -4.41
C LYS A 440 -13.29 -1.16 -3.18
N GLY A 441 -12.40 -2.14 -3.32
CA GLY A 441 -11.90 -2.90 -2.18
C GLY A 441 -11.16 -4.15 -2.59
N PHE A 442 -10.54 -4.78 -1.59
CA PHE A 442 -9.85 -6.05 -1.69
C PHE A 442 -9.89 -6.77 -0.34
N ASP A 443 -9.52 -8.03 -0.33
CA ASP A 443 -9.21 -8.82 0.87
C ASP A 443 -7.86 -9.51 0.68
N LYS A 444 -7.23 -10.06 1.73
CA LYS A 444 -6.01 -10.87 1.63
C LYS A 444 -6.16 -12.15 2.47
N MET A 445 -6.42 -13.27 1.81
CA MET A 445 -6.68 -14.57 2.44
C MET A 445 -5.59 -15.59 2.12
N MET A 446 -5.06 -16.26 3.15
CA MET A 446 -4.21 -17.44 2.96
C MET A 446 -5.07 -18.64 2.55
N LEU A 447 -4.64 -19.37 1.53
CA LEU A 447 -5.26 -20.58 1.02
C LEU A 447 -4.24 -21.72 0.95
N GLU A 448 -4.57 -22.86 1.54
CA GLU A 448 -3.84 -24.12 1.31
C GLU A 448 -4.04 -24.64 -0.13
N ALA A 449 -3.18 -25.54 -0.60
CA ALA A 449 -3.30 -26.09 -1.95
C ALA A 449 -4.62 -26.87 -2.13
N GLY A 450 -5.43 -26.49 -3.14
CA GLY A 450 -6.78 -27.02 -3.35
C GLY A 450 -7.87 -26.43 -2.46
N GLU A 451 -7.57 -25.46 -1.60
CA GLU A 451 -8.57 -24.82 -0.73
C GLU A 451 -9.33 -23.71 -1.47
N SER A 452 -10.63 -23.61 -1.22
CA SER A 452 -11.51 -22.51 -1.64
C SER A 452 -12.01 -21.72 -0.44
N LYS A 453 -11.99 -20.38 -0.51
CA LYS A 453 -12.66 -19.49 0.46
C LYS A 453 -13.47 -18.42 -0.25
N THR A 454 -14.60 -18.02 0.33
CA THR A 454 -15.41 -16.89 -0.14
C THR A 454 -15.20 -15.68 0.75
N THR A 455 -14.77 -14.55 0.17
CA THR A 455 -14.73 -13.26 0.88
C THR A 455 -15.99 -12.43 0.65
N LYS A 456 -16.18 -11.40 1.46
CA LYS A 456 -17.29 -10.45 1.39
C LYS A 456 -16.77 -9.03 1.50
N ILE A 457 -17.01 -8.23 0.48
CA ILE A 457 -16.60 -6.83 0.38
C ILE A 457 -17.88 -5.99 0.28
N PHE A 458 -18.00 -5.02 1.18
CA PHE A 458 -19.13 -4.10 1.25
C PHE A 458 -18.71 -2.74 0.70
N ILE A 459 -19.55 -2.16 -0.14
CA ILE A 459 -19.34 -0.86 -0.78
C ILE A 459 -20.53 0.02 -0.40
N ASP A 460 -20.32 1.00 0.47
CA ASP A 460 -21.43 1.79 1.02
C ASP A 460 -22.03 2.78 -0.01
N ASN A 461 -23.16 3.41 0.34
CA ASN A 461 -23.82 4.36 -0.54
C ASN A 461 -22.98 5.62 -0.89
N HIS A 462 -21.99 6.00 -0.10
CA HIS A 462 -21.05 7.07 -0.42
C HIS A 462 -20.04 6.59 -1.48
N ASP A 463 -19.51 5.38 -1.34
CA ASP A 463 -18.63 4.80 -2.36
C ASP A 463 -19.38 4.38 -3.64
N LEU A 464 -20.71 4.23 -3.58
CA LEU A 464 -21.59 4.18 -4.76
C LEU A 464 -21.96 5.57 -5.33
N SER A 465 -21.37 6.66 -4.82
CA SER A 465 -21.63 8.02 -5.31
C SER A 465 -20.47 8.58 -6.16
N TYR A 466 -20.80 9.49 -7.09
CA TYR A 466 -19.86 10.39 -7.73
C TYR A 466 -20.06 11.82 -7.19
N PHE A 467 -19.07 12.71 -7.31
CA PHE A 467 -19.23 14.11 -6.93
C PHE A 467 -19.84 14.90 -8.10
N ASP A 468 -21.09 15.32 -7.96
CA ASP A 468 -21.76 16.23 -8.89
C ASP A 468 -21.37 17.69 -8.59
N ILE A 469 -20.93 18.38 -9.64
CA ILE A 469 -20.49 19.78 -9.59
C ILE A 469 -21.64 20.80 -9.69
N GLU A 470 -22.82 20.40 -10.18
CA GLU A 470 -23.97 21.32 -10.28
C GLU A 470 -24.67 21.47 -8.91
N SER A 471 -24.96 20.37 -8.21
CA SER A 471 -25.49 20.38 -6.84
C SER A 471 -24.41 20.49 -5.75
N MET A 472 -23.12 20.33 -6.12
CA MET A 472 -21.95 20.39 -5.23
C MET A 472 -22.01 19.35 -4.09
N LYS A 473 -22.41 18.12 -4.41
CA LYS A 473 -22.64 17.00 -3.49
C LYS A 473 -22.15 15.67 -4.07
N PHE A 474 -21.98 14.68 -3.21
CA PHE A 474 -21.97 13.29 -3.65
C PHE A 474 -23.39 12.84 -4.00
N VAL A 475 -23.55 12.17 -5.15
CA VAL A 475 -24.82 11.67 -5.67
C VAL A 475 -24.63 10.20 -6.07
N LYS A 476 -25.45 9.30 -5.51
CA LYS A 476 -25.59 7.91 -5.94
C LYS A 476 -26.56 7.85 -7.13
N PRO A 477 -26.18 7.27 -8.29
CA PRO A 477 -27.13 6.95 -9.35
C PRO A 477 -28.28 6.06 -8.84
N GLU A 478 -29.52 6.51 -9.09
CA GLU A 478 -30.78 5.80 -8.76
C GLU A 478 -31.34 5.00 -9.95
N GLU A 479 -30.83 5.22 -11.16
CA GLU A 479 -31.26 4.54 -12.39
C GLU A 479 -30.08 3.89 -13.15
N GLY A 480 -30.41 2.91 -14.00
CA GLY A 480 -29.45 2.13 -14.78
C GLY A 480 -28.87 0.93 -14.01
N LYS A 481 -27.78 0.34 -14.53
CA LYS A 481 -27.07 -0.79 -13.93
C LYS A 481 -25.62 -0.41 -13.63
N TYR A 482 -25.13 -0.79 -12.45
CA TYR A 482 -23.71 -0.79 -12.14
C TYR A 482 -23.08 -2.10 -12.62
N THR A 483 -21.83 -2.06 -13.08
CA THR A 483 -21.07 -3.28 -13.42
C THR A 483 -20.02 -3.52 -12.35
N VAL A 484 -20.10 -4.64 -11.64
CA VAL A 484 -19.07 -5.11 -10.70
C VAL A 484 -18.16 -6.08 -11.43
N TYR A 485 -16.85 -5.94 -11.20
CA TYR A 485 -15.82 -6.85 -11.69
C TYR A 485 -15.04 -7.43 -10.51
N ALA A 486 -14.58 -8.67 -10.64
CA ALA A 486 -13.67 -9.31 -9.69
C ALA A 486 -12.55 -10.09 -10.40
N GLY A 487 -11.35 -10.08 -9.81
CA GLY A 487 -10.16 -10.76 -10.33
C GLY A 487 -8.91 -10.41 -9.53
N SER A 488 -7.72 -10.62 -10.11
CA SER A 488 -6.43 -10.39 -9.41
C SER A 488 -5.91 -8.96 -9.53
N ASN A 489 -6.19 -8.25 -10.62
CA ASN A 489 -5.61 -6.92 -10.90
C ASN A 489 -6.45 -6.13 -11.93
N ALA A 490 -6.08 -4.89 -12.24
CA ALA A 490 -6.82 -4.00 -13.16
C ALA A 490 -6.84 -4.42 -14.65
N ARG A 491 -6.25 -5.56 -15.00
CA ARG A 491 -6.30 -6.18 -16.35
C ARG A 491 -6.85 -7.60 -16.33
N ASP A 492 -6.59 -8.35 -15.27
CA ASP A 492 -7.17 -9.68 -15.03
C ASP A 492 -8.43 -9.58 -14.15
N LEU A 493 -9.59 -9.44 -14.81
CA LEU A 493 -10.93 -9.33 -14.20
C LEU A 493 -11.90 -10.31 -14.89
N PRO A 494 -11.76 -11.63 -14.67
CA PRO A 494 -12.53 -12.65 -15.39
C PRO A 494 -14.02 -12.65 -15.03
N LEU A 495 -14.39 -12.18 -13.83
CA LEU A 495 -15.77 -12.16 -13.37
C LEU A 495 -16.39 -10.76 -13.54
N LYS A 496 -17.60 -10.70 -14.08
CA LYS A 496 -18.42 -9.49 -14.23
C LYS A 496 -19.88 -9.78 -13.87
N VAL A 497 -20.55 -8.88 -13.14
CA VAL A 497 -22.00 -8.95 -12.83
C VAL A 497 -22.61 -7.55 -12.95
N ASN A 498 -23.76 -7.46 -13.61
CA ASN A 498 -24.55 -6.24 -13.70
C ASN A 498 -25.63 -6.22 -12.61
N VAL A 499 -25.73 -5.14 -11.85
CA VAL A 499 -26.71 -4.99 -10.76
C VAL A 499 -27.53 -3.70 -10.93
N SER A 500 -28.83 -3.77 -10.65
CA SER A 500 -29.72 -2.61 -10.73
C SER A 500 -29.32 -1.52 -9.74
N ALA A 501 -29.50 -0.26 -10.11
CA ALA A 501 -29.22 0.86 -9.22
C ALA A 501 -30.19 0.92 -8.01
N ASN A 502 -31.40 0.39 -8.19
CA ASN A 502 -32.41 0.26 -7.14
C ASN A 502 -32.25 -1.05 -6.37
N ALA A 503 -32.50 -0.99 -5.06
CA ALA A 503 -32.51 -2.19 -4.21
C ALA A 503 -33.77 -3.03 -4.50
N GLY A 504 -33.58 -4.34 -4.68
CA GLY A 504 -34.68 -5.32 -4.86
C GLY A 504 -34.53 -6.26 -6.08
N GLU A 505 -33.64 -5.95 -7.02
CA GLU A 505 -33.36 -6.81 -8.19
C GLU A 505 -31.99 -7.48 -8.08
N THR A 506 -31.96 -8.81 -8.03
CA THR A 506 -30.73 -9.60 -8.10
C THR A 506 -30.18 -9.63 -9.53
N GLY A 507 -28.88 -9.38 -9.69
CA GLY A 507 -28.23 -9.34 -11.01
C GLY A 507 -28.21 -10.68 -11.75
N GLU A 508 -28.37 -10.63 -13.07
CA GLU A 508 -28.23 -11.76 -13.98
C GLU A 508 -26.76 -11.97 -14.39
N ASN A 509 -26.33 -13.22 -14.50
CA ASN A 509 -25.00 -13.56 -15.02
C ASN A 509 -24.95 -13.31 -16.54
N GLY A 510 -24.01 -12.49 -17.00
CA GLY A 510 -23.75 -12.29 -18.43
C GLY A 510 -22.74 -13.31 -18.95
N GLU A 511 -23.20 -14.25 -19.79
CA GLU A 511 -22.39 -15.32 -20.36
C GLU A 511 -21.17 -14.82 -21.18
N THR A 512 -20.23 -15.74 -21.41
CA THR A 512 -19.04 -15.53 -22.24
C THR A 512 -19.41 -15.58 -23.72
N GLY A 513 -19.33 -14.43 -24.42
CA GLY A 513 -19.55 -14.39 -25.85
C GLY A 513 -18.36 -14.92 -26.65
N GLU A 514 -18.55 -16.04 -27.35
CA GLU A 514 -17.74 -16.38 -28.52
C GLU A 514 -18.17 -15.55 -29.74
N ALA A 515 -17.39 -15.61 -30.83
CA ALA A 515 -17.50 -14.70 -31.98
C ALA A 515 -18.56 -15.11 -33.02
N ASP A 516 -18.97 -14.15 -33.86
CA ASP A 516 -19.92 -14.34 -34.95
C ASP A 516 -19.48 -15.39 -35.99
N GLU A 517 -20.38 -16.31 -36.35
CA GLU A 517 -20.48 -16.80 -37.74
C GLU A 517 -21.92 -17.15 -38.14
N ASN A 518 -22.20 -17.33 -39.43
CA ASN A 518 -23.53 -17.09 -40.01
C ASN A 518 -24.30 -18.36 -40.46
N ASN A 519 -25.63 -18.21 -40.53
CA ASN A 519 -26.62 -18.85 -41.44
C ASN A 519 -27.48 -20.05 -40.96
N ASN A 520 -28.79 -19.86 -41.16
CA ASN A 520 -29.81 -20.76 -41.71
C ASN A 520 -30.35 -22.03 -40.97
N GLU A 521 -31.62 -21.90 -40.57
CA GLU A 521 -32.80 -22.73 -40.96
C GLU A 521 -32.98 -24.21 -40.49
N SER A 522 -34.23 -24.47 -40.06
CA SER A 522 -35.05 -25.71 -40.15
C SER A 522 -34.94 -26.85 -39.11
N ASP A 523 -35.97 -26.88 -38.25
CA ASP A 523 -36.98 -27.96 -38.05
C ASP A 523 -36.68 -29.35 -37.39
N ALA A 524 -37.77 -29.95 -36.85
CA ALA A 524 -37.96 -31.27 -36.19
C ALA A 524 -37.47 -31.39 -34.70
N GLU A 525 -38.09 -32.12 -33.74
CA GLU A 525 -38.99 -33.33 -33.71
C GLU A 525 -38.22 -34.66 -33.94
N GLU A 526 -38.34 -35.80 -33.23
CA GLU A 526 -39.22 -36.42 -32.18
C GLU A 526 -38.30 -37.25 -31.20
N ASP A 527 -38.59 -37.67 -29.95
CA ASP A 527 -39.63 -37.36 -28.93
C ASP A 527 -39.20 -37.95 -27.52
N ILE A 528 -40.10 -37.90 -26.53
CA ILE A 528 -40.15 -38.40 -25.12
C ILE A 528 -39.72 -39.87 -24.84
N GLU A 529 -39.17 -40.19 -23.63
CA GLU A 529 -39.67 -41.27 -22.71
C GLU A 529 -39.00 -41.33 -21.29
N ASP A 530 -39.61 -42.13 -20.40
CA ASP A 530 -39.63 -42.03 -18.91
C ASP A 530 -38.52 -42.75 -18.08
N LEU A 531 -38.30 -42.21 -16.87
CA LEU A 531 -38.26 -42.79 -15.49
C LEU A 531 -38.20 -44.34 -15.25
N PRO A 532 -37.81 -44.87 -14.05
CA PRO A 532 -37.94 -44.27 -12.70
C PRO A 532 -36.82 -44.53 -11.65
N GLU A 533 -37.10 -44.09 -10.41
CA GLU A 533 -36.31 -44.21 -9.17
C GLU A 533 -36.29 -45.62 -8.54
N ASN A 534 -35.44 -45.82 -7.52
CA ASN A 534 -35.83 -46.44 -6.22
C ASN A 534 -34.73 -46.24 -5.14
N ASP A 535 -35.15 -46.12 -3.87
CA ASP A 535 -34.29 -46.03 -2.68
C ASP A 535 -33.73 -47.40 -2.22
N ASP A 536 -32.71 -47.39 -1.35
CA ASP A 536 -32.82 -48.07 -0.04
C ASP A 536 -31.81 -47.50 1.00
N VAL A 537 -32.10 -47.67 2.29
CA VAL A 537 -31.43 -47.00 3.43
C VAL A 537 -30.77 -48.01 4.41
N LYS A 538 -29.65 -47.62 5.05
CA LYS A 538 -29.29 -48.12 6.40
C LYS A 538 -28.27 -47.25 7.18
N GLU A 539 -28.61 -47.00 8.43
CA GLU A 539 -27.74 -46.52 9.51
C GLU A 539 -26.98 -47.69 10.18
N VAL A 540 -25.97 -47.39 11.02
CA VAL A 540 -25.86 -47.84 12.44
C VAL A 540 -24.83 -46.94 13.16
N ASN A 541 -25.07 -46.69 14.45
CA ASN A 541 -24.42 -45.74 15.34
C ASN A 541 -23.03 -46.14 15.90
N GLU A 542 -22.34 -45.14 16.51
CA GLU A 542 -21.65 -45.10 17.83
C GLU A 542 -20.64 -46.23 18.22
N ASP A 543 -19.63 -46.03 19.07
CA ASP A 543 -19.59 -45.26 20.32
C ASP A 543 -18.12 -44.88 20.74
N SER A 544 -17.99 -44.33 21.94
CA SER A 544 -16.82 -43.70 22.58
C SER A 544 -16.00 -44.63 23.49
N ASN A 545 -14.79 -44.20 23.89
CA ASN A 545 -14.19 -44.48 25.21
C ASN A 545 -12.90 -43.66 25.47
N ASP A 546 -12.71 -43.25 26.72
CA ASP A 546 -11.45 -42.71 27.28
C ASP A 546 -10.65 -43.82 28.00
N GLU A 547 -9.32 -43.71 28.08
CA GLU A 547 -8.52 -44.33 29.16
C GLU A 547 -7.40 -43.40 29.62
N GLU A 548 -7.19 -43.32 30.94
CA GLU A 548 -6.07 -42.60 31.57
C GLU A 548 -4.80 -43.46 31.60
N VAL A 549 -3.62 -42.83 31.44
CA VAL A 549 -2.35 -43.38 31.94
C VAL A 549 -1.58 -42.28 32.66
N THR A 550 -1.15 -42.56 33.89
CA THR A 550 -0.37 -41.66 34.74
C THR A 550 1.08 -42.14 34.89
N THR A 551 2.05 -41.22 34.97
CA THR A 551 3.16 -41.22 35.95
C THR A 551 4.08 -40.00 35.77
N ASP A 552 4.46 -39.40 36.90
CA ASP A 552 5.80 -38.92 37.32
C ASP A 552 6.77 -38.20 36.36
N SER A 553 7.62 -37.24 36.80
CA SER A 553 7.62 -36.35 37.98
C SER A 553 8.77 -35.34 37.86
N VAL A 554 8.53 -34.03 38.09
CA VAL A 554 9.59 -33.01 38.29
C VAL A 554 9.09 -31.90 39.24
N GLU A 555 9.74 -31.76 40.39
CA GLU A 555 9.71 -30.59 41.29
C GLU A 555 10.74 -29.55 40.77
N GLU A 556 10.75 -28.24 41.04
CA GLU A 556 10.06 -27.38 42.03
C GLU A 556 10.02 -25.90 41.52
N GLU A 557 9.84 -24.89 42.39
CA GLU A 557 9.89 -23.42 42.12
C GLU A 557 8.66 -22.69 41.50
N ALA A 558 7.50 -22.70 42.17
CA ALA A 558 6.40 -21.76 41.88
C ALA A 558 5.54 -21.38 43.12
N SER A 559 6.10 -20.68 44.12
CA SER A 559 5.44 -20.55 45.44
C SER A 559 5.46 -19.17 46.13
N ASN A 560 5.50 -18.03 45.41
CA ASN A 560 5.43 -16.71 46.09
C ASN A 560 4.76 -15.52 45.37
N THR A 561 3.77 -15.73 44.49
CA THR A 561 3.15 -14.62 43.70
C THR A 561 1.62 -14.50 43.81
N GLU A 562 0.92 -15.35 44.57
CA GLU A 562 -0.55 -15.46 44.48
C GLU A 562 -1.35 -14.99 45.72
N LYS A 563 -0.84 -14.00 46.48
CA LYS A 563 -1.58 -13.39 47.62
C LYS A 563 -1.70 -11.86 47.59
N LYS A 564 -1.68 -11.24 46.40
CA LYS A 564 -1.93 -9.78 46.23
C LYS A 564 -3.09 -9.38 45.30
N ASN A 565 -3.56 -10.25 44.39
CA ASN A 565 -4.52 -9.82 43.35
C ASN A 565 -6.00 -9.79 43.78
N THR A 566 -6.38 -10.41 44.90
CA THR A 566 -7.80 -10.57 45.31
C THR A 566 -8.50 -9.28 45.78
N THR A 567 -7.75 -8.18 45.98
CA THR A 567 -8.30 -6.91 46.52
C THR A 567 -8.68 -5.89 45.44
N VAL A 568 -8.07 -5.95 44.25
CA VAL A 568 -8.24 -4.91 43.20
C VAL A 568 -9.58 -5.08 42.45
N VAL A 569 -9.98 -6.32 42.15
CA VAL A 569 -11.12 -6.64 41.28
C VAL A 569 -12.47 -6.08 41.79
N LYS A 570 -12.63 -5.90 43.11
CA LYS A 570 -13.90 -5.40 43.70
C LYS A 570 -14.13 -3.89 43.57
N LYS A 571 -13.19 -3.11 43.02
CA LYS A 571 -13.37 -1.64 42.86
C LYS A 571 -13.86 -1.21 41.47
N LEU A 572 -13.62 -2.02 40.42
CA LEU A 572 -13.94 -1.68 39.02
C LEU A 572 -15.42 -1.85 38.63
N VAL A 573 -16.20 -2.63 39.38
CA VAL A 573 -17.60 -2.95 39.03
C VAL A 573 -18.56 -1.78 39.30
N LYS A 574 -18.16 -0.76 40.09
CA LYS A 574 -19.08 0.27 40.60
C LYS A 574 -19.14 1.57 39.77
N THR A 575 -18.40 1.68 38.67
CA THR A 575 -18.27 2.91 37.87
C THR A 575 -19.02 2.88 36.53
N ARG A 576 -19.64 1.75 36.14
CA ARG A 576 -20.30 1.57 34.83
C ARG A 576 -21.73 2.10 34.72
N THR A 577 -22.23 2.88 35.69
CA THR A 577 -23.67 3.23 35.79
C THR A 577 -23.98 4.74 35.77
N ILE A 578 -23.19 5.56 35.08
CA ILE A 578 -23.55 6.97 34.78
C ILE A 578 -23.18 7.35 33.33
N ARG A 579 -23.96 6.87 32.35
CA ARG A 579 -24.06 7.47 30.98
C ARG A 579 -25.47 7.26 30.38
N LYS A 580 -26.43 8.09 30.78
CA LYS A 580 -27.63 8.42 30.00
C LYS A 580 -28.00 9.89 30.26
N CYS A 581 -28.61 10.52 29.25
CA CYS A 581 -29.02 11.94 29.22
C CYS A 581 -27.87 12.97 29.28
N ILE A 582 -27.49 13.52 28.13
CA ILE A 582 -27.79 14.92 27.75
C ILE A 582 -27.89 14.95 26.21
N ILE A 583 -29.11 15.01 25.68
CA ILE A 583 -29.44 15.53 24.34
C ILE A 583 -30.78 16.25 24.52
N LYS A 584 -30.73 17.59 24.54
CA LYS A 584 -31.81 18.61 24.37
C LYS A 584 -31.52 19.86 25.20
N LYS A 585 -30.77 20.79 24.61
CA LYS A 585 -31.40 22.01 24.10
C LYS A 585 -30.60 22.56 22.92
#